data_AF-A0A1F7VCL0-F1
#
_entry.id   AF-A0A1F7VCL0-F1
#
_cell.length_a   1.000
_cell.length_b   1.000
_cell.length_c   1.000
_cell.angle_alpha   90.00
_cell.angle_beta   90.00
_cell.angle_gamma   90.00
#
_symmetry.space_group_name_H-M   'P 1'
#
loop_
_entity.id
_entity.type
_entity.pdbx_description
1 polymer ?
#
loop_
_entity_poly.entity_id
_entity_poly.type
_entity_poly.pdbx_seq_one_letter_code
_entity_poly.pdbx_strand_id
1 'polypeptide(L)'
;MSHPQKALLDEFQYAIHHFVPTLPDEIKVEAQKVHDDLLADKTVDEAIIRRTFHDVGVKEYPYRHAYDELIHTKEEGKMNQLVLEHVDDAVRKVIEPHLNAGVHLDELVRSDLLTESLTPEQIYQVVDGIAVAKSKLGEAIKSHVSADTAAYDALLQKWNDHVKMIEGKLAELLELAKQGDEGQASEIKGKVQMYKEGFLVTEPDPDVKEIDEEIAYWKEAFAEEA
;
A
#
# COMPACT_ATOMS: atom_id res chain seq x y z
N MET A 1 -2.07 10.37 -30.76
CA MET A 1 -0.77 10.01 -30.14
C MET A 1 -1.01 9.75 -28.67
N SER A 2 -0.59 8.57 -28.18
CA SER A 2 -0.64 8.16 -26.77
C SER A 2 0.22 9.09 -25.90
N HIS A 3 -0.13 9.24 -24.61
CA HIS A 3 0.74 9.89 -23.62
C HIS A 3 2.06 9.10 -23.51
N PRO A 4 3.24 9.75 -23.43
CA PRO A 4 4.53 9.04 -23.28
C PRO A 4 4.59 8.16 -22.04
N GLN A 5 3.97 8.63 -20.95
CA GLN A 5 3.90 7.95 -19.65
C GLN A 5 2.56 7.23 -19.41
N LYS A 6 1.93 6.70 -20.46
CA LYS A 6 0.59 6.09 -20.36
C LYS A 6 0.52 4.98 -19.31
N ALA A 7 1.56 4.14 -19.22
CA ALA A 7 1.56 3.02 -18.27
C ALA A 7 1.44 3.49 -16.81
N LEU A 8 2.21 4.51 -16.42
CA LEU A 8 2.12 5.10 -15.08
C LEU A 8 0.73 5.70 -14.81
N LEU A 9 0.16 6.40 -15.80
CA LEU A 9 -1.18 6.98 -15.64
C LEU A 9 -2.26 5.90 -15.54
N ASP A 10 -2.15 4.81 -16.30
CA ASP A 10 -3.07 3.67 -16.19
C ASP A 10 -2.98 3.03 -14.78
N GLU A 11 -1.77 2.89 -14.25
CA GLU A 11 -1.54 2.40 -12.88
C GLU A 11 -2.18 3.33 -11.84
N PHE A 12 -2.02 4.64 -11.98
CA PHE A 12 -2.64 5.59 -11.07
C PHE A 12 -4.17 5.58 -11.15
N GLN A 13 -4.73 5.47 -12.35
CA GLN A 13 -6.18 5.28 -12.51
C GLN A 13 -6.65 3.98 -11.83
N TYR A 14 -5.86 2.90 -11.93
CA TYR A 14 -6.14 1.67 -11.22
C TYR A 14 -6.12 1.89 -9.71
N ALA A 15 -5.09 2.55 -9.16
CA ALA A 15 -5.03 2.88 -7.74
C ALA A 15 -6.26 3.67 -7.26
N ILE A 16 -6.67 4.70 -8.00
CA ILE A 16 -7.86 5.52 -7.69
C ILE A 16 -9.13 4.66 -7.63
N HIS A 17 -9.30 3.73 -8.57
CA HIS A 17 -10.45 2.83 -8.59
C HIS A 17 -10.50 1.85 -7.41
N HIS A 18 -9.36 1.61 -6.74
CA HIS A 18 -9.23 0.68 -5.62
C HIS A 18 -9.12 1.38 -4.26
N PHE A 19 -9.31 2.70 -4.21
CA PHE A 19 -9.38 3.43 -2.95
C PHE A 19 -10.46 2.89 -2.02
N VAL A 20 -10.13 2.85 -0.73
CA VAL A 20 -11.02 2.27 0.26
C VAL A 20 -12.33 3.07 0.40
N PRO A 21 -13.45 2.41 0.72
CA PRO A 21 -14.75 3.08 0.82
C PRO A 21 -14.82 4.18 1.88
N THR A 22 -13.96 4.14 2.90
CA THR A 22 -13.89 5.12 3.99
C THR A 22 -13.03 6.35 3.66
N LEU A 23 -12.32 6.34 2.53
CA LEU A 23 -11.57 7.52 2.07
C LEU A 23 -12.56 8.65 1.73
N PRO A 24 -12.35 9.88 2.24
CA PRO A 24 -13.19 11.03 1.92
C PRO A 24 -13.29 11.30 0.41
N ASP A 25 -14.47 11.67 -0.04
CA ASP A 25 -14.74 11.92 -1.47
C ASP A 25 -13.93 13.10 -2.01
N GLU A 26 -13.56 14.06 -1.16
CA GLU A 26 -12.69 15.17 -1.53
C GLU A 26 -11.33 14.68 -2.03
N ILE A 27 -10.75 13.67 -1.38
CA ILE A 27 -9.45 13.09 -1.78
C ILE A 27 -9.61 12.29 -3.08
N LYS A 28 -10.71 11.54 -3.24
CA LYS A 28 -10.99 10.78 -4.47
C LYS A 28 -11.14 11.71 -5.68
N VAL A 29 -11.90 12.79 -5.52
CA VAL A 29 -12.12 13.79 -6.58
C VAL A 29 -10.83 14.53 -6.90
N GLU A 30 -10.04 14.90 -5.88
CA GLU A 30 -8.73 15.51 -6.09
C GLU A 30 -7.82 14.59 -6.91
N ALA A 31 -7.70 13.32 -6.51
CA ALA A 31 -6.86 12.34 -7.20
C ALA A 31 -7.29 12.13 -8.67
N GLN A 32 -8.60 11.99 -8.92
CA GLN A 32 -9.12 11.84 -10.29
C GLN A 32 -8.84 13.09 -11.13
N LYS A 33 -9.06 14.28 -10.58
CA LYS A 33 -8.78 15.54 -11.27
C LYS A 33 -7.30 15.63 -11.65
N VAL A 34 -6.43 15.29 -10.72
CA VAL A 34 -4.98 15.34 -10.93
C VAL A 34 -4.55 14.31 -11.98
N HIS A 35 -5.11 13.09 -11.97
CA HIS A 35 -4.90 12.11 -13.04
C HIS A 35 -5.31 12.68 -14.41
N ASP A 36 -6.50 13.29 -14.50
CA ASP A 36 -7.03 13.82 -15.76
C ASP A 36 -6.18 15.00 -16.28
N ASP A 37 -5.70 15.86 -15.38
CA ASP A 37 -4.80 16.97 -15.70
C ASP A 37 -3.45 16.44 -16.24
N LEU A 38 -2.87 15.42 -15.60
CA LEU A 38 -1.63 14.76 -16.07
C LEU A 38 -1.83 14.06 -17.42
N LEU A 39 -2.96 13.39 -17.64
CA LEU A 39 -3.26 12.71 -18.90
C LEU A 39 -3.43 13.69 -20.07
N ALA A 40 -3.96 14.89 -19.79
CA ALA A 40 -4.13 15.94 -20.78
C ALA A 40 -2.79 16.58 -21.21
N ASP A 41 -1.83 16.72 -20.28
CA ASP A 41 -0.53 17.35 -20.54
C ASP A 41 0.57 16.34 -20.87
N LYS A 42 0.78 16.12 -22.18
CA LYS A 42 1.80 15.19 -22.70
C LYS A 42 3.25 15.65 -22.53
N THR A 43 3.46 16.83 -21.96
CA THR A 43 4.80 17.38 -21.72
C THR A 43 5.29 17.14 -20.30
N VAL A 44 4.41 16.66 -19.41
CA VAL A 44 4.78 16.34 -18.03
C VAL A 44 5.80 15.21 -18.01
N ASP A 45 6.88 15.43 -17.27
CA ASP A 45 7.91 14.42 -17.08
C ASP A 45 7.49 13.35 -16.07
N GLU A 46 8.21 12.23 -16.10
CA GLU A 46 7.97 11.10 -15.22
C GLU A 46 8.12 11.45 -13.74
N ALA A 47 9.05 12.35 -13.40
CA ALA A 47 9.33 12.73 -12.02
C ALA A 47 8.15 13.49 -11.39
N ILE A 48 7.50 14.37 -12.14
CA ILE A 48 6.28 15.07 -11.70
C ILE A 48 5.14 14.08 -11.48
N ILE A 49 4.96 13.12 -12.40
CA ILE A 49 3.92 12.07 -12.28
C ILE A 49 4.15 11.24 -11.01
N ARG A 50 5.35 10.71 -10.82
CA ARG A 50 5.68 9.89 -9.64
C ARG A 50 5.57 10.66 -8.33
N ARG A 51 6.00 11.92 -8.30
CA ARG A 51 5.79 12.79 -7.13
C ARG A 51 4.31 12.95 -6.82
N THR A 52 3.50 13.11 -7.85
CA THR A 52 2.05 13.25 -7.68
C THR A 52 1.42 11.97 -7.12
N PHE A 53 1.91 10.80 -7.55
CA PHE A 53 1.44 9.52 -7.02
C PHE A 53 1.78 9.38 -5.54
N HIS A 54 3.01 9.73 -5.16
CA HIS A 54 3.42 9.80 -3.77
C HIS A 54 2.51 10.72 -2.95
N ASP A 55 2.26 11.95 -3.41
CA ASP A 55 1.47 12.94 -2.67
C ASP A 55 0.01 12.48 -2.46
N VAL A 56 -0.57 11.73 -3.40
CA VAL A 56 -1.90 11.13 -3.25
C VAL A 56 -1.85 9.87 -2.38
N GLY A 57 -0.86 9.00 -2.58
CA GLY A 57 -0.65 7.80 -1.77
C GLY A 57 -0.51 8.12 -0.29
N VAL A 58 0.30 9.13 0.06
CA VAL A 58 0.46 9.64 1.43
C VAL A 58 -0.87 10.07 2.06
N LYS A 59 -1.78 10.68 1.29
CA LYS A 59 -3.11 11.09 1.78
C LYS A 59 -4.04 9.92 1.99
N GLU A 60 -3.97 8.92 1.12
CA GLU A 60 -4.85 7.75 1.15
C GLU A 60 -4.41 6.72 2.20
N TYR A 61 -3.10 6.61 2.42
CA TYR A 61 -2.45 5.60 3.24
C TYR A 61 -3.11 5.42 4.63
N PRO A 62 -3.36 6.48 5.42
CA PRO A 62 -3.97 6.30 6.74
C PRO A 62 -5.36 5.67 6.68
N TYR A 63 -6.15 5.99 5.65
CA TYR A 63 -7.49 5.47 5.48
C TYR A 63 -7.47 4.00 5.06
N ARG A 64 -6.56 3.62 4.16
CA ARG A 64 -6.37 2.23 3.73
C ARG A 64 -6.00 1.32 4.90
N HIS A 65 -5.00 1.73 5.68
CA HIS A 65 -4.55 0.92 6.81
C HIS A 65 -5.57 0.90 7.96
N ALA A 66 -6.24 2.02 8.25
CA ALA A 66 -7.30 2.03 9.24
C ALA A 66 -8.50 1.17 8.80
N TYR A 67 -8.82 1.15 7.50
CA TYR A 67 -9.86 0.30 6.94
C TYR A 67 -9.53 -1.19 7.13
N ASP A 68 -8.31 -1.60 6.77
CA ASP A 68 -7.85 -2.98 6.93
C ASP A 68 -7.81 -3.41 8.41
N GLU A 69 -7.33 -2.55 9.31
CA GLU A 69 -7.31 -2.82 10.75
C GLU A 69 -8.72 -2.95 11.34
N LEU A 70 -9.69 -2.16 10.85
CA LEU A 70 -11.09 -2.31 11.24
C LEU A 70 -11.68 -3.63 10.75
N ILE A 71 -11.34 -4.08 9.54
CA ILE A 71 -11.78 -5.38 9.06
C ILE A 71 -11.24 -6.48 9.97
N HIS A 72 -9.95 -6.49 10.26
CA HIS A 72 -9.34 -7.50 11.14
C HIS A 72 -9.90 -7.49 12.56
N THR A 73 -10.30 -6.32 13.08
CA THR A 73 -10.78 -6.22 14.47
C THR A 73 -12.29 -6.39 14.62
N LYS A 74 -13.09 -6.10 13.59
CA LYS A 74 -14.57 -6.07 13.68
C LYS A 74 -15.28 -7.04 12.75
N GLU A 75 -14.70 -7.37 11.60
CA GLU A 75 -15.38 -8.11 10.53
C GLU A 75 -14.56 -9.31 10.01
N GLU A 76 -13.50 -9.72 10.72
CA GLU A 76 -12.59 -10.77 10.27
C GLU A 76 -13.31 -12.09 9.98
N GLY A 77 -14.20 -12.53 10.88
CA GLY A 77 -14.96 -13.77 10.67
C GLY A 77 -15.82 -13.71 9.40
N LYS A 78 -16.39 -12.55 9.08
CA LYS A 78 -17.18 -12.33 7.87
C LYS A 78 -16.30 -12.23 6.64
N MET A 79 -15.12 -11.63 6.75
CA MET A 79 -14.11 -11.63 5.70
C MET A 79 -13.70 -13.06 5.35
N ASN A 80 -13.34 -13.87 6.35
CA ASN A 80 -12.96 -15.27 6.18
C ASN A 80 -14.08 -16.05 5.47
N GLN A 81 -15.33 -15.87 5.89
CA GLN A 81 -16.48 -16.49 5.23
C GLN A 81 -16.59 -16.09 3.75
N LEU A 82 -16.50 -14.80 3.43
CA LEU A 82 -16.62 -14.30 2.05
C LEU A 82 -15.50 -14.82 1.15
N VAL A 83 -14.27 -14.94 1.67
CA VAL A 83 -13.15 -15.53 0.93
C VAL A 83 -13.37 -17.01 0.70
N LEU A 84 -13.78 -17.76 1.73
CA LEU A 84 -14.09 -19.18 1.59
C LEU A 84 -15.21 -19.44 0.58
N GLU A 85 -16.22 -18.56 0.52
CA GLU A 85 -17.31 -18.62 -0.47
C GLU A 85 -16.85 -18.31 -1.91
N HIS A 86 -15.78 -17.52 -2.07
CA HIS A 86 -15.26 -17.09 -3.37
C HIS A 86 -14.34 -18.13 -4.02
N VAL A 87 -13.54 -18.82 -3.21
CA VAL A 87 -12.54 -19.79 -3.72
C VAL A 87 -13.15 -21.16 -4.01
N ASP A 88 -12.52 -21.88 -4.94
CA ASP A 88 -12.91 -23.26 -5.26
C ASP A 88 -12.68 -24.22 -4.07
N ASP A 89 -13.40 -25.35 -4.05
CA ASP A 89 -13.32 -26.35 -2.98
C ASP A 89 -11.90 -26.89 -2.72
N ALA A 90 -11.05 -26.97 -3.76
CA ALA A 90 -9.67 -27.40 -3.63
C ALA A 90 -8.83 -26.40 -2.81
N VAL A 91 -9.02 -25.10 -3.05
CA VAL A 91 -8.36 -24.01 -2.32
C VAL A 91 -8.93 -23.89 -0.92
N ARG A 92 -10.27 -23.98 -0.78
CA ARG A 92 -10.97 -23.93 0.50
C ARG A 92 -10.41 -24.95 1.50
N LYS A 93 -10.21 -26.20 1.06
CA LYS A 93 -9.66 -27.28 1.90
C LYS A 93 -8.25 -27.00 2.42
N VAL A 94 -7.47 -26.20 1.71
CA VAL A 94 -6.13 -25.79 2.13
C VAL A 94 -6.22 -24.66 3.13
N ILE A 95 -7.00 -23.61 2.85
CA ILE A 95 -6.98 -22.38 3.67
C ILE A 95 -7.87 -22.47 4.93
N GLU A 96 -9.02 -23.12 4.86
CA GLU A 96 -10.02 -23.18 5.94
C GLU A 96 -9.45 -23.72 7.28
N PRO A 97 -8.62 -24.77 7.32
CA PRO A 97 -8.03 -25.25 8.57
C PRO A 97 -7.16 -24.19 9.27
N HIS A 98 -6.45 -23.36 8.50
CA HIS A 98 -5.60 -22.30 9.05
C HIS A 98 -6.44 -21.14 9.61
N LEU A 99 -7.50 -20.75 8.89
CA LEU A 99 -8.43 -19.73 9.38
C LEU A 99 -9.13 -20.18 10.67
N ASN A 100 -9.52 -21.46 10.75
CA ASN A 100 -10.10 -22.06 11.96
C ASN A 100 -9.11 -22.14 13.13
N ALA A 101 -7.79 -22.16 12.83
CA ALA A 101 -6.73 -22.09 13.83
C ALA A 101 -6.38 -20.64 14.24
N GLY A 102 -7.05 -19.64 13.66
CA GLY A 102 -6.85 -18.22 13.96
C GLY A 102 -5.71 -17.56 13.17
N VAL A 103 -5.26 -18.16 12.07
CA VAL A 103 -4.29 -17.54 11.16
C VAL A 103 -5.01 -16.50 10.29
N HIS A 104 -4.47 -15.29 10.22
CA HIS A 104 -5.03 -14.22 9.40
C HIS A 104 -4.80 -14.51 7.90
N LEU A 105 -5.76 -14.13 7.05
CA LEU A 105 -5.66 -14.33 5.59
C LEU A 105 -4.43 -13.65 4.99
N ASP A 106 -4.11 -12.42 5.41
CA ASP A 106 -2.95 -11.68 4.90
C ASP A 106 -1.62 -12.36 5.27
N GLU A 107 -1.53 -12.98 6.44
CA GLU A 107 -0.37 -13.77 6.86
C GLU A 107 -0.25 -15.06 6.04
N LEU A 108 -1.38 -15.71 5.79
CA LEU A 108 -1.43 -16.93 4.99
C LEU A 108 -0.96 -16.66 3.55
N VAL A 109 -1.41 -15.56 2.93
CA VAL A 109 -1.00 -15.17 1.56
C VAL A 109 0.50 -14.91 1.46
N ARG A 110 1.12 -14.34 2.50
CA ARG A 110 2.55 -14.04 2.53
C ARG A 110 3.41 -15.24 2.94
N SER A 111 2.79 -16.36 3.29
CA SER A 111 3.50 -17.54 3.76
C SER A 111 3.93 -18.47 2.61
N ASP A 112 5.09 -19.09 2.78
CA ASP A 112 5.58 -20.14 1.86
C ASP A 112 4.59 -21.32 1.76
N LEU A 113 3.80 -21.55 2.80
CA LEU A 113 2.82 -22.64 2.88
C LEU A 113 1.81 -22.65 1.73
N LEU A 114 1.32 -21.49 1.28
CA LEU A 114 0.44 -21.44 0.12
C LEU A 114 1.19 -21.77 -1.16
N THR A 115 2.42 -21.27 -1.34
CA THR A 115 3.23 -21.56 -2.53
C THR A 115 3.62 -23.04 -2.63
N GLU A 116 3.72 -23.74 -1.50
CA GLU A 116 3.97 -25.17 -1.44
C GLU A 116 2.71 -26.02 -1.71
N SER A 117 1.54 -25.50 -1.37
CA SER A 117 0.28 -26.28 -1.35
C SER A 117 -0.68 -25.95 -2.50
N LEU A 118 -0.53 -24.79 -3.13
CA LEU A 118 -1.42 -24.28 -4.18
C LEU A 118 -0.65 -23.88 -5.43
N THR A 119 -1.32 -23.95 -6.58
CA THR A 119 -0.78 -23.40 -7.83
C THR A 119 -0.88 -21.87 -7.84
N PRO A 120 -0.12 -21.16 -8.69
CA PRO A 120 -0.23 -19.71 -8.83
C PRO A 120 -1.67 -19.22 -9.10
N GLU A 121 -2.43 -19.95 -9.93
CA GLU A 121 -3.83 -19.62 -10.23
C GLU A 121 -4.72 -19.75 -9.00
N GLN A 122 -4.46 -20.75 -8.15
CA GLN A 122 -5.19 -20.97 -6.90
C GLN A 122 -4.85 -19.92 -5.85
N ILE A 123 -3.58 -19.51 -5.76
CA ILE A 123 -3.16 -18.39 -4.90
C ILE A 123 -3.84 -17.11 -5.35
N TYR A 124 -3.91 -16.87 -6.67
CA TYR A 124 -4.62 -15.74 -7.22
C TYR A 124 -6.11 -15.73 -6.82
N GLN A 125 -6.79 -16.89 -6.78
CA GLN A 125 -8.17 -16.96 -6.29
C GLN A 125 -8.31 -16.47 -4.85
N VAL A 126 -7.33 -16.75 -3.97
CA VAL A 126 -7.34 -16.29 -2.58
C VAL A 126 -7.18 -14.78 -2.52
N VAL A 127 -6.22 -14.23 -3.26
CA VAL A 127 -5.95 -12.78 -3.32
C VAL A 127 -7.16 -12.02 -3.89
N ASP A 128 -7.74 -12.53 -4.97
CA ASP A 128 -8.96 -11.98 -5.57
C ASP A 128 -10.15 -12.06 -4.60
N GLY A 129 -10.30 -13.20 -3.91
CA GLY A 129 -11.32 -13.37 -2.87
C GLY A 129 -11.19 -12.36 -1.74
N ILE A 130 -9.97 -12.09 -1.28
CA ILE A 130 -9.67 -11.05 -0.27
C ILE A 130 -10.12 -9.68 -0.77
N ALA A 131 -9.74 -9.30 -1.99
CA ALA A 131 -10.13 -8.01 -2.57
C ALA A 131 -11.66 -7.87 -2.69
N VAL A 132 -12.34 -8.92 -3.17
CA VAL A 132 -13.81 -8.96 -3.28
C VAL A 132 -14.47 -8.89 -1.90
N ALA A 133 -13.95 -9.62 -0.91
CA ALA A 133 -14.46 -9.59 0.46
C ALA A 133 -14.33 -8.19 1.08
N LYS A 134 -13.15 -7.57 0.96
CA LYS A 134 -12.91 -6.20 1.41
C LYS A 134 -13.89 -5.23 0.77
N SER A 135 -14.14 -5.33 -0.54
CA SER A 135 -15.14 -4.50 -1.23
C SER A 135 -16.56 -4.69 -0.70
N LYS A 136 -17.00 -5.94 -0.49
CA LYS A 136 -18.33 -6.28 0.06
C LYS A 136 -18.53 -5.80 1.50
N LEU A 137 -17.46 -5.71 2.28
CA LEU A 137 -17.50 -5.24 3.67
C LEU A 137 -17.56 -3.72 3.81
N GLY A 138 -17.40 -2.96 2.73
CA GLY A 138 -17.32 -1.50 2.76
C GLY A 138 -18.43 -0.81 3.56
N GLU A 139 -19.69 -1.20 3.34
CA GLU A 139 -20.84 -0.60 4.05
C GLU A 139 -20.89 -0.98 5.54
N ALA A 140 -20.46 -2.19 5.90
CA ALA A 140 -20.35 -2.60 7.29
C ALA A 140 -19.26 -1.79 8.01
N ILE A 141 -18.10 -1.61 7.37
CA ILE A 141 -17.00 -0.82 7.93
C ILE A 141 -17.38 0.66 8.05
N LYS A 142 -18.03 1.26 7.05
CA LYS A 142 -18.56 2.64 7.17
C LYS A 142 -19.53 2.79 8.35
N SER A 143 -20.34 1.76 8.62
CA SER A 143 -21.23 1.74 9.77
C SER A 143 -20.45 1.72 11.09
N HIS A 144 -19.37 0.93 11.18
CA HIS A 144 -18.47 0.93 12.34
C HIS A 144 -17.78 2.28 12.54
N VAL A 145 -17.27 2.88 11.46
CA VAL A 145 -16.65 4.23 11.50
C VAL A 145 -17.64 5.28 12.03
N SER A 146 -18.90 5.19 11.62
CA SER A 146 -19.95 6.11 12.09
C SER A 146 -20.38 5.84 13.53
N ALA A 147 -20.30 4.59 13.99
CA ALA A 147 -20.69 4.18 15.33
C ALA A 147 -19.62 4.49 16.38
N ASP A 148 -18.33 4.45 16.01
CA ASP A 148 -17.19 4.71 16.89
C ASP A 148 -16.14 5.56 16.18
N THR A 149 -16.51 6.80 15.87
CA THR A 149 -15.64 7.75 15.17
C THR A 149 -14.36 8.03 15.94
N ALA A 150 -14.40 8.05 17.27
CA ALA A 150 -13.21 8.28 18.08
C ALA A 150 -12.17 7.15 17.92
N ALA A 151 -12.60 5.89 17.88
CA ALA A 151 -11.69 4.78 17.61
C ALA A 151 -11.13 4.84 16.19
N TYR A 152 -11.94 5.22 15.20
CA TYR A 152 -11.45 5.37 13.82
C TYR A 152 -10.46 6.53 13.68
N ASP A 153 -10.74 7.69 14.29
CA ASP A 153 -9.83 8.83 14.30
C ASP A 153 -8.49 8.49 14.97
N ALA A 154 -8.50 7.66 16.01
CA ALA A 154 -7.28 7.17 16.64
C ALA A 154 -6.45 6.28 15.69
N LEU A 155 -7.10 5.43 14.88
CA LEU A 155 -6.43 4.66 13.84
C LEU A 155 -5.86 5.57 12.74
N LEU A 156 -6.63 6.54 12.27
CA LEU A 156 -6.14 7.53 11.31
C LEU A 156 -4.93 8.28 11.86
N GLN A 157 -4.95 8.69 13.13
CA GLN A 157 -3.83 9.38 13.76
C GLN A 157 -2.59 8.48 13.84
N LYS A 158 -2.75 7.22 14.28
CA LYS A 158 -1.67 6.22 14.32
C LYS A 158 -0.98 6.10 12.96
N TRP A 159 -1.76 5.92 11.90
CA TRP A 159 -1.20 5.72 10.56
C TRP A 159 -0.66 7.01 9.94
N ASN A 160 -1.22 8.17 10.25
CA ASN A 160 -0.63 9.46 9.90
C ASN A 160 0.76 9.66 10.55
N ASP A 161 0.91 9.27 11.82
CA ASP A 161 2.21 9.38 12.48
C ASP A 161 3.21 8.35 11.94
N HIS A 162 2.73 7.19 11.48
CA HIS A 162 3.54 6.22 10.75
C HIS A 162 4.07 6.77 9.42
N VAL A 163 3.19 7.43 8.63
CA VAL A 163 3.59 8.13 7.39
C VAL A 163 4.68 9.17 7.68
N LYS A 164 4.47 10.05 8.68
CA LYS A 164 5.48 11.07 9.04
C LYS A 164 6.81 10.46 9.45
N MET A 165 6.78 9.34 10.15
CA MET A 165 7.99 8.61 10.53
C MET A 165 8.74 8.11 9.29
N ILE A 166 8.04 7.49 8.33
CA ILE A 166 8.64 7.04 7.06
C ILE A 166 9.19 8.25 6.30
N GLU A 167 8.41 9.30 6.08
CA GLU A 167 8.85 10.51 5.36
C GLU A 167 10.08 11.15 6.03
N GLY A 168 10.14 11.16 7.36
CA GLY A 168 11.31 11.64 8.10
C GLY A 168 12.57 10.82 7.83
N LYS A 169 12.45 9.48 7.77
CA LYS A 169 13.56 8.58 7.43
C LYS A 169 13.99 8.74 5.97
N LEU A 170 13.05 8.90 5.04
CA LEU A 170 13.36 9.17 3.64
C LEU A 170 14.07 10.53 3.47
N ALA A 171 13.71 11.53 4.27
CA ALA A 171 14.45 12.80 4.30
C ALA A 171 15.87 12.62 4.85
N GLU A 172 16.08 11.78 5.86
CA GLU A 172 17.41 11.44 6.38
C GLU A 172 18.29 10.79 5.32
N LEU A 173 17.76 9.83 4.55
CA LEU A 173 18.47 9.26 3.40
C LEU A 173 18.85 10.35 2.37
N LEU A 174 17.95 11.28 2.06
CA LEU A 174 18.27 12.39 1.15
C LEU A 174 19.35 13.34 1.69
N GLU A 175 19.47 13.49 3.01
CA GLU A 175 20.58 14.23 3.63
C GLU A 175 21.91 13.46 3.53
N LEU A 176 21.88 12.14 3.72
CA LEU A 176 23.04 11.26 3.51
C LEU A 176 23.53 11.31 2.05
N ALA A 177 22.61 11.39 1.09
CA ALA A 177 22.94 11.53 -0.33
C ALA A 177 23.76 12.79 -0.67
N LYS A 178 23.84 13.78 0.22
CA LYS A 178 24.67 14.99 0.02
C LYS A 178 26.14 14.77 0.41
N GLN A 179 26.45 13.69 1.10
CA GLN A 179 27.79 13.38 1.61
C GLN A 179 28.58 12.50 0.64
N GLY A 180 27.88 11.68 -0.15
CA GLY A 180 28.50 10.80 -1.15
C GLY A 180 28.83 11.46 -2.47
N ASP A 181 29.56 10.72 -3.30
CA ASP A 181 29.80 11.09 -4.70
C ASP A 181 28.54 10.99 -5.58
N GLU A 182 28.66 11.33 -6.86
CA GLU A 182 27.52 11.31 -7.79
C GLU A 182 26.86 9.92 -7.91
N GLY A 183 27.64 8.84 -7.81
CA GLY A 183 27.15 7.47 -7.87
C GLY A 183 26.35 7.11 -6.62
N GLN A 184 26.93 7.33 -5.44
CA GLN A 184 26.29 7.07 -4.14
C GLN A 184 25.02 7.92 -3.97
N ALA A 185 25.09 9.21 -4.32
CA ALA A 185 23.95 10.11 -4.25
C ALA A 185 22.80 9.68 -5.18
N SER A 186 23.12 9.14 -6.36
CA SER A 186 22.13 8.63 -7.32
C SER A 186 21.47 7.35 -6.80
N GLU A 187 22.25 6.43 -6.22
CA GLU A 187 21.75 5.19 -5.62
C GLU A 187 20.75 5.48 -4.48
N ILE A 188 21.13 6.34 -3.54
CA ILE A 188 20.27 6.72 -2.42
C ILE A 188 18.97 7.37 -2.93
N LYS A 189 19.06 8.28 -3.91
CA LYS A 189 17.86 8.92 -4.49
C LYS A 189 16.95 7.90 -5.19
N GLY A 190 17.52 6.90 -5.86
CA GLY A 190 16.78 5.80 -6.48
C GLY A 190 16.00 4.99 -5.44
N LYS A 191 16.63 4.64 -4.31
CA LYS A 191 15.98 3.94 -3.20
C LYS A 191 14.86 4.77 -2.58
N VAL A 192 15.11 6.05 -2.31
CA VAL A 192 14.07 6.97 -1.80
C VAL A 192 12.89 7.05 -2.76
N GLN A 193 13.14 7.09 -4.07
CA GLN A 193 12.07 7.12 -5.06
C GLN A 193 11.22 5.83 -5.04
N MET A 194 11.85 4.66 -4.93
CA MET A 194 11.18 3.37 -4.78
C MET A 194 10.30 3.34 -3.52
N TYR A 195 10.81 3.78 -2.36
CA TYR A 195 10.01 3.85 -1.13
C TYR A 195 8.85 4.85 -1.24
N LYS A 196 9.01 5.94 -2.00
CA LYS A 196 7.90 6.87 -2.23
C LYS A 196 6.77 6.27 -3.05
N GLU A 197 7.11 5.41 -4.00
CA GLU A 197 6.13 4.72 -4.84
C GLU A 197 5.30 3.72 -4.04
N GLY A 198 5.88 3.09 -3.03
CA GLY A 198 5.20 2.18 -2.11
C GLY A 198 4.02 2.77 -1.34
N PHE A 199 3.85 4.11 -1.29
CA PHE A 199 2.66 4.71 -0.69
C PHE A 199 1.40 4.54 -1.55
N LEU A 200 1.54 4.24 -2.84
CA LEU A 200 0.41 3.97 -3.72
C LEU A 200 -0.08 2.53 -3.49
N VAL A 201 -1.40 2.33 -3.47
CA VAL A 201 -2.02 1.01 -3.21
C VAL A 201 -1.63 -0.09 -4.22
N THR A 202 -1.05 0.29 -5.36
CA THR A 202 -0.55 -0.64 -6.39
C THR A 202 0.81 -1.24 -6.07
N GLU A 203 1.54 -0.67 -5.12
CA GLU A 203 2.88 -1.08 -4.74
C GLU A 203 2.91 -1.58 -3.29
N PRO A 204 3.91 -2.41 -2.90
CA PRO A 204 4.12 -2.78 -1.52
C PRO A 204 4.41 -1.55 -0.64
N ASP A 205 3.82 -1.52 0.56
CA ASP A 205 4.06 -0.43 1.49
C ASP A 205 5.54 -0.33 1.88
N PRO A 206 6.06 0.89 2.17
CA PRO A 206 7.45 1.06 2.54
C PRO A 206 7.74 0.41 3.89
N ASP A 207 8.68 -0.53 3.95
CA ASP A 207 9.08 -1.16 5.20
C ASP A 207 10.05 -0.28 5.98
N VAL A 208 9.61 0.19 7.15
CA VAL A 208 10.41 0.99 8.07
C VAL A 208 11.73 0.31 8.43
N LYS A 209 11.73 -1.01 8.60
CA LYS A 209 12.92 -1.77 8.97
C LYS A 209 13.94 -1.77 7.84
N GLU A 210 13.50 -1.99 6.61
CA GLU A 210 14.39 -1.90 5.44
C GLU A 210 14.98 -0.51 5.29
N ILE A 211 14.17 0.54 5.50
CA ILE A 211 14.65 1.93 5.45
C ILE A 211 15.68 2.20 6.55
N ASP A 212 15.49 1.65 7.76
CA ASP A 212 16.44 1.78 8.87
C ASP A 212 17.76 1.06 8.60
N GLU A 213 17.71 -0.14 8.01
CA GLU A 213 18.89 -0.88 7.57
C GLU A 213 19.66 -0.11 6.49
N GLU A 214 18.96 0.50 5.54
CA GLU A 214 19.55 1.34 4.50
C GLU A 214 20.24 2.59 5.10
N ILE A 215 19.59 3.28 6.05
CA ILE A 215 20.18 4.43 6.75
C ILE A 215 21.46 4.01 7.51
N ALA A 216 21.42 2.86 8.19
CA ALA A 216 22.57 2.36 8.94
C ALA A 216 23.75 2.04 8.00
N TYR A 217 23.48 1.38 6.88
CA TYR A 217 24.47 1.07 5.85
C TYR A 217 25.19 2.32 5.35
N TRP A 218 24.46 3.35 4.91
CA TRP A 218 25.08 4.56 4.36
C TRP A 218 25.86 5.36 5.41
N LYS A 219 25.39 5.38 6.66
CA LYS A 219 26.15 6.00 7.76
C LYS A 219 27.48 5.30 8.00
N GLU A 220 27.52 3.98 7.94
CA GLU A 220 28.75 3.20 8.09
C GLU A 220 29.68 3.42 6.90
N ALA A 221 29.17 3.33 5.67
CA ALA A 221 29.94 3.54 4.44
C ALA A 221 30.66 4.91 4.43
N PHE A 222 29.96 6.00 4.77
CA PHE A 222 30.58 7.33 4.83
C PHE A 222 31.54 7.51 6.02
N ALA A 223 31.39 6.73 7.09
CA ALA A 223 32.31 6.77 8.22
C ALA A 223 33.65 6.06 7.91
N GLU A 224 33.63 5.02 7.09
CA GLU A 224 34.84 4.31 6.63
C GLU A 224 35.64 5.10 5.59
N GLU A 225 34.98 6.01 4.86
CA GLU A 225 35.60 6.88 3.86
C GLU A 225 36.21 8.18 4.44
N ALA A 226 35.94 8.50 5.71
CA ALA A 226 36.37 9.72 6.42
C ALA A 226 37.72 9.58 7.15
#